data_AF-A0A3E0B0M2-F1
#
_entry.id   AF-A0A3E0B0M2-F1
#
_cell.length_a   1.000
_cell.length_b   1.000
_cell.length_c   1.000
_cell.angle_alpha   90.00
_cell.angle_beta   90.00
_cell.angle_gamma   90.00
#
_symmetry.space_group_name_H-M   'P 1'
#
loop_
_entity.id
_entity.type
_entity.pdbx_description
1 polymer ?
#
loop_
_entity_poly.entity_id
_entity_poly.type
_entity_poly.pdbx_seq_one_letter_code
_entity_poly.pdbx_strand_id
1 'polypeptide(L)'
;MTKCASCNKQWTGMLLFKAHFASENGVACDYCHEKQYVSEKSKKRMIIPLLLVTAMLMIGLFAPPSITQYFWVYITITAVTIIFMYVSLELTNVPPDKEKK
;
A
#
# COMPACT_ATOMS: atom_id res chain seq x y z
N MET A 1 8.10 -8.60 -3.59
CA MET A 1 7.50 -9.64 -2.73
C MET A 1 7.87 -9.33 -1.29
N THR A 2 6.90 -9.23 -0.40
CA THR A 2 7.15 -8.86 0.99
C THR A 2 7.63 -10.09 1.77
N LYS A 3 8.62 -9.86 2.64
CA LYS A 3 9.17 -10.89 3.53
C LYS A 3 8.88 -10.47 4.96
N CYS A 4 8.64 -11.43 5.83
CA CYS A 4 8.56 -11.19 7.26
C CYS A 4 9.90 -10.65 7.79
N ALA A 5 9.88 -9.58 8.59
CA ALA A 5 11.11 -9.00 9.14
C ALA A 5 11.81 -9.95 10.13
N SER A 6 11.07 -10.82 10.81
CA SER A 6 11.63 -11.75 11.81
C SER A 6 12.15 -13.05 11.20
N CYS A 7 11.37 -13.72 10.34
CA CYS A 7 11.73 -15.05 9.83
C CYS A 7 12.14 -15.08 8.35
N ASN A 8 12.12 -13.94 7.65
CA ASN A 8 12.44 -13.79 6.23
C ASN A 8 11.63 -14.67 5.27
N LYS A 9 10.59 -15.37 5.76
CA LYS A 9 9.65 -16.11 4.92
C LYS A 9 8.80 -15.14 4.11
N GLN A 10 8.54 -15.52 2.87
CA GLN A 10 7.72 -14.75 1.96
C GLN A 10 6.25 -14.84 2.37
N TRP A 11 5.58 -13.70 2.40
CA TRP A 11 4.15 -13.66 2.72
C TRP A 11 3.30 -14.08 1.52
N THR A 12 2.23 -14.82 1.82
CA THR A 12 1.21 -15.17 0.83
C THR A 12 0.36 -13.93 0.51
N GLY A 13 -0.30 -13.92 -0.65
CA GLY A 13 -1.16 -12.80 -1.06
C GLY A 13 -2.28 -12.48 -0.05
N MET A 14 -2.78 -13.50 0.66
CA MET A 14 -3.81 -13.35 1.69
C MET A 14 -3.28 -12.62 2.95
N LEU A 15 -2.06 -12.94 3.37
CA LEU A 15 -1.38 -12.25 4.47
C LEU A 15 -1.10 -10.78 4.12
N LEU A 16 -0.66 -10.51 2.89
CA LEU A 16 -0.49 -9.13 2.38
C LEU A 16 -1.80 -8.34 2.46
N PHE A 17 -2.88 -8.94 1.98
CA PHE A 17 -4.19 -8.31 2.00
C PHE A 17 -4.62 -8.00 3.44
N LYS A 18 -4.48 -8.95 4.37
CA LYS A 18 -4.74 -8.71 5.80
C LYS A 18 -3.89 -7.57 6.36
N ALA A 19 -2.60 -7.51 6.03
CA ALA A 19 -1.71 -6.43 6.50
C ALA A 19 -2.17 -5.05 6.04
N HIS A 20 -2.76 -4.94 4.85
CA HIS A 20 -3.29 -3.66 4.39
C HIS A 20 -4.45 -3.14 5.22
N PHE A 21 -5.33 -4.03 5.69
CA PHE A 21 -6.45 -3.64 6.53
C PHE A 21 -6.08 -3.52 8.02
N ALA A 22 -4.93 -4.04 8.44
CA ALA A 22 -4.53 -4.14 9.84
C ALA A 22 -3.47 -3.10 10.26
N SER A 23 -3.65 -1.84 9.85
CA SER A 23 -2.67 -0.75 9.97
C SER A 23 -2.15 -0.47 11.39
N GLU A 24 -2.99 -0.61 12.42
CA GLU A 24 -2.60 -0.37 13.83
C GLU A 24 -2.46 -1.66 14.66
N ASN A 25 -3.27 -2.67 14.39
CA ASN A 25 -3.29 -3.91 15.18
C ASN A 25 -2.12 -4.86 14.83
N GLY A 26 -1.45 -4.62 13.69
CA GLY A 26 -0.44 -5.52 13.14
C GLY A 26 -1.05 -6.86 12.69
N VAL A 27 -0.27 -7.64 11.96
CA VAL A 27 -0.66 -8.99 11.51
C VAL A 27 0.38 -9.99 11.98
N ALA A 28 -0.07 -11.03 12.65
CA ALA A 28 0.80 -12.14 13.03
C ALA A 28 1.23 -12.92 11.78
N CYS A 29 2.51 -13.24 11.68
CA CYS A 29 3.04 -14.08 10.61
C CYS A 29 2.58 -15.55 10.79
N ASP A 30 2.04 -16.19 9.75
CA ASP A 30 1.60 -17.60 9.84
C ASP A 30 2.74 -18.60 10.09
N TYR A 31 4.00 -18.19 9.88
CA TYR A 31 5.18 -19.06 10.03
C TYR A 31 5.86 -18.94 11.38
N CYS A 32 5.95 -17.73 11.93
CA CYS A 32 6.70 -17.47 13.18
C CYS A 32 5.85 -16.81 14.26
N HIS A 33 4.57 -16.54 13.99
CA HIS A 33 3.58 -15.92 14.88
C HIS A 33 3.93 -14.54 15.46
N GLU A 34 5.12 -14.02 15.15
CA GLU A 34 5.52 -12.64 15.45
C GLU A 34 4.62 -11.63 14.76
N LYS A 35 4.25 -10.58 15.50
CA LYS A 35 3.47 -9.46 14.96
C LYS A 35 4.32 -8.63 14.02
N GLN A 36 3.78 -8.37 12.83
CA GLN A 36 4.36 -7.51 11.82
C GLN A 36 3.46 -6.30 11.60
N TYR A 37 4.08 -5.14 11.45
CA TYR A 37 3.41 -3.87 11.20
C TYR A 37 3.84 -3.34 9.83
N VAL A 38 2.97 -2.55 9.21
CA VAL A 38 3.33 -1.79 8.02
C VAL A 38 4.25 -0.66 8.45
N SER A 39 5.46 -0.57 7.88
CA SER A 39 6.43 0.45 8.27
C SER A 39 5.91 1.86 8.01
N GLU A 40 6.32 2.83 8.83
CA GLU A 40 5.95 4.24 8.64
C GLU A 40 6.41 4.77 7.26
N LYS A 41 7.51 4.23 6.73
CA LYS A 41 8.00 4.54 5.38
C LYS A 41 7.02 4.07 4.29
N SER A 42 6.44 2.88 4.45
CA SER A 42 5.45 2.35 3.52
C SER A 42 4.13 3.13 3.62
N LYS A 43 3.71 3.53 4.83
CA LYS A 43 2.56 4.43 5.03
C LYS A 43 2.75 5.80 4.38
N LYS A 44 3.95 6.41 4.50
CA LYS A 44 4.26 7.68 3.81
C LYS A 44 4.22 7.52 2.29
N ARG A 45 4.66 6.37 1.76
CA ARG A 45 4.57 6.08 0.31
C ARG A 45 3.13 5.93 -0.18
N MET A 46 2.17 5.55 0.67
CA MET A 46 0.75 5.51 0.29
C MET A 46 0.15 6.88 -0.04
N ILE A 47 0.82 7.99 0.30
CA ILE A 47 0.37 9.34 -0.10
C ILE A 47 0.62 9.60 -1.59
N ILE A 48 1.61 8.94 -2.20
CA ILE A 48 1.97 9.10 -3.62
C ILE A 48 0.79 8.81 -4.56
N PRO A 49 0.08 7.67 -4.45
CA PRO A 49 -1.08 7.41 -5.30
C PRO A 49 -2.23 8.41 -5.09
N LEU A 50 -2.44 8.92 -3.87
CA LEU A 50 -3.43 9.97 -3.61
C LEU A 50 -3.07 11.28 -4.34
N LEU A 51 -1.79 11.63 -4.34
CA LEU A 51 -1.28 12.82 -5.03
C LEU A 51 -1.43 12.68 -6.55
N LEU A 52 -1.18 11.48 -7.09
CA LEU A 52 -1.38 11.15 -8.50
C LEU A 52 -2.85 11.34 -8.93
N VAL A 53 -3.79 10.80 -8.14
CA VAL A 53 -5.25 10.97 -8.39
C VAL A 53 -5.62 12.45 -8.38
N THR A 54 -5.15 13.20 -7.37
CA THR A 54 -5.44 14.63 -7.24
C THR A 54 -4.88 15.43 -8.43
N ALA A 55 -3.67 15.12 -8.89
CA ALA A 55 -3.07 15.77 -10.04
C ALA A 55 -3.87 15.52 -11.33
N MET A 56 -4.34 14.29 -11.54
CA MET A 56 -5.17 13.96 -12.71
C MET A 56 -6.53 14.66 -12.68
N LEU A 57 -7.17 14.79 -11.51
CA LEU A 57 -8.41 15.56 -11.37
C LEU A 57 -8.20 17.04 -11.73
N MET A 58 -7.06 17.63 -11.34
CA MET A 58 -6.71 19.00 -11.72
C MET A 58 -6.55 19.17 -13.23
N ILE A 59 -5.89 18.22 -13.91
CA ILE A 59 -5.75 18.26 -15.38
C ILE A 59 -7.13 18.17 -16.06
N GLY A 60 -8.01 17.31 -15.55
CA GLY A 60 -9.39 17.16 -16.05
C GLY A 60 -10.25 18.42 -15.91
N LEU A 61 -9.88 19.35 -15.02
CA LEU A 61 -10.58 20.64 -14.87
C LEU A 61 -10.30 21.59 -16.05
N PHE A 62 -9.09 21.54 -16.62
CA PHE A 62 -8.69 22.41 -17.73
C PHE A 62 -8.96 21.78 -19.11
N ALA A 63 -9.00 20.45 -19.19
CA ALA A 63 -9.31 19.72 -20.41
C ALA A 63 -10.22 18.53 -20.09
N PRO A 64 -11.56 18.70 -20.11
CA PRO A 64 -12.49 17.65 -19.74
C PRO A 64 -12.42 16.48 -20.74
N PRO A 65 -12.01 15.28 -20.30
CA PRO A 65 -11.98 14.11 -21.16
C PRO A 65 -13.40 13.61 -21.50
N SER A 66 -13.51 12.83 -22.57
CA SER A 66 -14.74 12.10 -22.90
C SER A 66 -15.01 10.97 -21.89
N ILE A 67 -16.25 10.50 -21.83
CA ILE A 67 -16.67 9.41 -20.92
C ILE A 67 -15.80 8.15 -21.10
N THR A 68 -15.47 7.81 -22.34
CA THR A 68 -14.60 6.68 -22.66
C THR A 68 -13.18 6.89 -22.14
N GLN A 69 -12.65 8.12 -22.19
CA GLN A 69 -11.33 8.44 -21.66
C GLN A 69 -11.31 8.34 -20.12
N TYR A 70 -12.36 8.81 -19.44
CA TYR A 70 -12.50 8.66 -17.99
C TYR A 70 -12.46 7.18 -17.56
N PHE A 71 -13.13 6.30 -18.30
CA PHE A 71 -13.15 4.87 -18.00
C PHE A 71 -11.74 4.25 -18.04
N TRP A 72 -10.97 4.52 -19.11
CA TRP A 72 -9.59 4.03 -19.24
C TRP A 72 -8.65 4.64 -18.19
N VAL A 73 -8.77 5.93 -17.93
CA VAL A 73 -7.99 6.61 -16.88
C VAL A 73 -8.27 5.98 -15.51
N TYR A 74 -9.54 5.72 -15.18
CA TYR A 74 -9.89 5.10 -13.92
C TYR A 74 -9.30 3.69 -13.76
N ILE A 75 -9.40 2.85 -14.80
CA ILE A 75 -8.81 1.50 -14.80
C ILE A 75 -7.30 1.56 -14.62
N THR A 76 -6.62 2.40 -15.39
CA THR A 76 -5.16 2.52 -15.33
C THR A 76 -4.67 3.01 -13.97
N ILE A 77 -5.31 4.04 -13.39
CA ILE A 77 -5.01 4.51 -12.04
C ILE A 77 -5.21 3.37 -11.03
N THR A 78 -6.33 2.67 -11.10
CA THR A 78 -6.65 1.57 -10.17
C THR A 78 -5.60 0.46 -10.26
N ALA A 79 -5.21 0.06 -11.48
CA ALA A 79 -4.16 -0.93 -11.68
C ALA A 79 -2.80 -0.47 -11.13
N VAL A 80 -2.39 0.76 -11.42
CA VAL A 80 -1.12 1.33 -10.96
C VAL A 80 -1.08 1.44 -9.44
N THR A 81 -2.16 1.91 -8.81
CA THR A 81 -2.24 2.01 -7.35
C THR A 81 -2.15 0.65 -6.68
N ILE A 82 -2.85 -0.37 -7.17
CA ILE A 82 -2.75 -1.74 -6.66
C ILE A 82 -1.32 -2.26 -6.81
N ILE A 83 -0.70 -2.14 -7.98
CA ILE A 83 0.68 -2.61 -8.21
C ILE A 83 1.65 -1.90 -7.26
N PHE A 84 1.57 -0.57 -7.19
CA PHE A 84 2.44 0.24 -6.34
C PHE A 84 2.32 -0.13 -4.87
N MET A 85 1.09 -0.39 -4.42
CA MET A 85 0.74 -0.80 -3.07
C MET A 85 1.36 -2.17 -2.73
N TYR A 86 1.26 -3.16 -3.62
CA TYR A 86 1.91 -4.47 -3.43
C TYR A 86 3.44 -4.41 -3.46
N VAL A 87 4.02 -3.53 -4.28
CA VAL A 87 5.49 -3.40 -4.41
C VAL A 87 6.10 -2.60 -3.26
N SER A 88 5.41 -1.57 -2.77
CA SER A 88 5.94 -0.62 -1.78
C SER A 88 5.73 -1.05 -0.33
N LEU A 89 5.07 -2.18 -0.09
CA LEU A 89 4.87 -2.74 1.24
C LEU A 89 6.21 -3.18 1.85
N GLU A 90 6.62 -2.49 2.91
CA GLU A 90 7.75 -2.86 3.76
C GLU A 90 7.18 -3.22 5.14
N LEU A 91 7.49 -4.42 5.65
CA LEU A 91 7.06 -4.90 6.96
C LEU A 91 8.14 -4.66 8.00
N THR A 92 7.73 -4.33 9.21
CA THR A 92 8.61 -4.16 10.37
C THR A 92 8.07 -4.94 11.57
N ASN A 93 8.94 -5.46 12.41
CA ASN A 93 8.59 -6.06 13.70
C ASN A 93 8.53 -5.03 14.84
N VAL A 94 8.82 -3.75 14.55
CA VAL A 94 8.74 -2.65 15.51
C VAL A 94 7.33 -2.08 15.49
N PRO A 95 6.66 -1.95 16.65
CA PRO A 95 5.33 -1.36 16.71
C PRO A 95 5.39 0.15 16.46
N PRO A 96 4.34 0.74 15.87
CA PRO A 96 4.35 2.11 15.36
C PRO A 96 4.51 3.19 16.44
N ASP A 97 4.22 2.87 17.71
CA ASP A 97 4.45 3.74 18.88
C ASP A 97 5.94 3.91 19.22
N LYS A 98 6.76 2.89 18.93
CA LYS A 98 8.21 2.90 19.18
C LYS A 98 9.04 3.35 17.98
N GLU A 99 8.47 3.38 16.78
CA GLU A 99 9.16 3.80 15.55
C GLU A 99 9.28 5.33 15.43
N LYS A 100 8.50 6.10 16.22
CA LYS A 100 8.46 7.58 16.19
C LYS A 100 9.40 8.28 17.21
N LYS A 101 10.21 7.53 17.95
CA LYS A 101 11.10 8.03 19.01
C LYS A 101 12.55 7.95 18.58
#